data_AF-A0A6A4RH72-F1
#
_entry.id   AF-A0A6A4RH72-F1
#
_cell.length_a   1.000
_cell.length_b   1.000
_cell.length_c   1.000
_cell.angle_alpha   90.00
_cell.angle_beta   90.00
_cell.angle_gamma   90.00
#
_symmetry.space_group_name_H-M   'P 1'
#
loop_
_entity.id
_entity.type
_entity.pdbx_description
1 polymer ?
#
loop_
_entity_poly.entity_id
_entity_poly.type
_entity_poly.pdbx_seq_one_letter_code
_entity_poly.pdbx_strand_id
1 'polypeptide(L)' 'MDKYFDRLASDLETYAGHAKRKTIEVEDAVLLLKRQGYVNDKVPVEVLIEKFLRMEQRKLLIPIATSGNVVIPKKGI' A
#
# COMPACT_ATOMS: atom_id res chain seq x y z
N MET A 1 20.47 13.98 -8.74
CA MET A 1 19.21 13.39 -8.28
C MET A 1 19.01 12.10 -9.02
N ASP A 2 18.68 11.02 -8.31
CA ASP A 2 18.51 9.71 -8.92
C ASP A 2 17.30 9.74 -9.86
N LYS A 3 17.50 9.40 -11.14
CA LYS A 3 16.46 9.34 -12.20
C LYS A 3 15.21 8.55 -11.78
N TYR A 4 15.36 7.67 -10.80
CA TYR A 4 14.27 6.94 -10.17
C TYR A 4 13.29 7.87 -9.45
N PHE A 5 13.76 8.75 -8.56
CA PHE A 5 12.90 9.65 -7.80
C PHE A 5 12.23 10.70 -8.67
N ASP A 6 12.91 11.19 -9.72
CA ASP A 6 12.32 12.14 -10.67
C ASP A 6 11.12 11.53 -11.42
N ARG A 7 11.26 10.28 -11.87
CA ARG A 7 10.15 9.56 -12.54
C ARG A 7 9.02 9.25 -11.56
N LEU A 8 9.37 8.77 -10.36
CA LEU A 8 8.39 8.43 -9.33
C LEU A 8 7.56 9.65 -8.91
N ALA A 9 8.20 10.81 -8.73
CA ALA A 9 7.50 12.05 -8.41
C ALA A 9 6.53 12.46 -9.53
N SER A 10 6.97 12.40 -10.79
CA SER A 10 6.13 12.73 -11.95
C SER A 10 4.93 11.80 -12.10
N ASP A 11 5.12 10.49 -11.86
CA ASP A 11 4.04 9.50 -11.90
C ASP A 11 2.99 9.78 -10.80
N LEU A 12 3.44 10.03 -9.56
CA LEU A 12 2.53 10.31 -8.45
C LEU A 12 1.77 11.62 -8.62
N GLU A 13 2.43 12.67 -9.11
CA GLU A 13 1.77 13.94 -9.42
C GLU A 13 0.69 13.75 -10.48
N THR A 14 0.97 12.93 -11.49
CA THR A 14 -0.01 12.59 -12.54
C THR A 14 -1.21 11.84 -11.96
N TYR A 15 -1.01 10.91 -11.02
CA TYR A 15 -2.10 10.14 -10.41
C TYR A 15 -2.99 11.01 -9.52
N ALA A 16 -2.37 11.83 -8.65
CA ALA A 16 -3.10 12.79 -7.83
C ALA A 16 -3.86 13.80 -8.70
N GLY A 17 -3.21 14.33 -9.74
CA GLY A 17 -3.82 15.24 -10.71
C GLY A 17 -4.99 14.62 -11.48
N HIS A 18 -4.89 13.35 -11.86
CA HIS A 18 -5.99 12.61 -12.49
C HIS A 18 -7.21 12.47 -11.57
N ALA A 19 -6.97 12.27 -10.27
CA ALA A 19 -8.01 12.28 -9.24
C ALA A 19 -8.48 13.69 -8.83
N LYS A 20 -8.00 14.76 -9.50
CA LYS A 20 -8.23 16.18 -9.16
C LYS A 20 -7.80 16.56 -7.74
N ARG A 21 -6.88 15.78 -7.16
CA ARG A 21 -6.27 16.06 -5.85
C ARG A 21 -4.94 16.79 -6.04
N LYS A 22 -4.59 17.62 -5.06
CA LYS A 22 -3.26 18.25 -4.95
C LYS A 22 -2.34 17.53 -3.97
N THR A 23 -2.90 16.56 -3.24
CA THR A 23 -2.22 15.73 -2.25
C THR A 23 -2.08 14.32 -2.80
N ILE A 24 -0.88 13.76 -2.66
CA ILE A 24 -0.60 12.36 -2.96
C ILE A 24 -1.16 11.52 -1.81
N GLU A 25 -1.99 10.55 -2.14
CA GLU A 25 -2.59 9.63 -1.18
C GLU A 25 -1.95 8.23 -1.27
N VAL A 26 -2.28 7.36 -0.32
CA VAL A 26 -1.71 5.99 -0.25
C VAL A 26 -2.09 5.19 -1.50
N GLU A 27 -3.30 5.42 -2.01
CA GLU A 27 -3.85 4.80 -3.20
C GLU A 27 -3.02 5.11 -4.45
N ASP A 28 -2.44 6.31 -4.54
CA ASP A 28 -1.57 6.70 -5.66
C ASP A 28 -0.25 5.90 -5.62
N ALA A 29 0.29 5.67 -4.43
CA ALA A 29 1.47 4.83 -4.23
C ALA A 29 1.16 3.34 -4.49
N VAL A 30 -0.01 2.85 -4.09
CA VAL A 30 -0.46 1.48 -4.40
C VAL A 30 -0.65 1.31 -5.91
N LEU A 31 -1.23 2.29 -6.60
CA LEU A 31 -1.39 2.28 -8.04
C LEU A 31 -0.03 2.25 -8.76
N LEU A 32 0.93 3.05 -8.29
CA LEU A 32 2.30 3.04 -8.81
C LEU A 32 2.94 1.64 -8.67
N LEU A 33 2.85 1.03 -7.48
CA LEU A 33 3.39 -0.31 -7.24
C LEU A 33 2.68 -1.39 -8.07
N LYS A 34 1.37 -1.23 -8.33
CA LYS A 34 0.60 -2.10 -9.22
C LYS A 34 1.07 -1.98 -10.67
N ARG A 35 1.32 -0.75 -11.14
CA ARG A 35 1.84 -0.48 -12.50
C ARG A 35 3.29 -0.93 -12.69
N GLN A 36 4.09 -0.92 -11.63
CA GLN A 36 5.45 -1.48 -11.62
C GLN A 36 5.46 -3.03 -11.53
N GLY A 37 4.30 -3.66 -11.28
CA GLY A 37 4.16 -5.12 -11.20
C GLY A 37 4.50 -5.72 -9.83
N TYR A 38 4.79 -4.89 -8.82
CA TYR A 38 5.06 -5.37 -7.46
C TYR A 38 3.79 -5.79 -6.73
N VAL A 39 2.67 -5.11 -6.98
CA VAL A 39 1.35 -5.43 -6.41
C VAL A 39 0.47 -6.04 -7.49
N ASN A 40 -0.13 -7.20 -7.19
CA ASN A 40 -1.08 -7.89 -8.05
C ASN A 40 -2.03 -8.74 -7.20
N ASP A 41 -3.00 -9.40 -7.83
CA ASP A 41 -4.03 -10.16 -7.10
C ASP A 41 -3.46 -11.32 -6.26
N LYS A 42 -2.22 -11.76 -6.55
CA LYS A 42 -1.51 -12.78 -5.76
C LYS A 42 -0.61 -12.19 -4.68
N VAL A 43 -0.18 -10.94 -4.84
CA VAL A 43 0.75 -10.24 -3.94
C VAL A 43 0.14 -8.89 -3.56
N PRO A 44 -0.63 -8.83 -2.46
CA PRO A 44 -1.21 -7.59 -1.99
C PRO A 44 -0.14 -6.70 -1.33
N VAL A 45 -0.42 -5.40 -1.20
CA VAL A 45 0.57 -4.41 -0.73
C VAL A 45 0.99 -4.65 0.72
N GLU A 46 0.09 -5.23 1.53
CA GLU A 46 0.32 -5.61 2.92
C GLU A 46 1.46 -6.61 3.05
N VAL A 47 1.57 -7.57 2.13
CA VAL A 47 2.67 -8.55 2.12
C VAL A 47 4.01 -7.87 1.84
N LEU A 48 4.03 -6.84 0.98
CA LEU A 48 5.24 -6.05 0.73
C LEU A 48 5.61 -5.22 1.97
N ILE A 49 4.63 -4.61 2.63
CA ILE A 49 4.82 -3.85 3.87
C ILE A 49 5.41 -4.75 4.96
N GLU A 50 4.86 -5.94 5.16
CA GLU A 50 5.36 -6.90 6.15
C GLU A 50 6.79 -7.38 5.85
N LYS A 51 7.11 -7.58 4.56
CA LYS A 51 8.42 -8.09 4.13
C LYS A 51 9.52 -7.03 4.19
N PHE A 52 9.23 -5.79 3.82
CA PHE A 52 10.25 -4.76 3.62
C PHE A 52 10.30 -3.69 4.71
N LEU A 53 9.21 -3.47 5.46
CA LEU A 53 9.16 -2.45 6.51
C LEU A 53 9.37 -3.05 7.90
N ARG A 54 9.96 -2.26 8.79
CA ARG A 54 10.13 -2.60 10.22
C ARG A 54 8.81 -2.42 10.97
N MET A 55 8.67 -3.09 12.12
CA MET A 55 7.44 -3.08 12.92
C MET A 55 6.90 -1.67 13.24
N GLU A 56 7.77 -0.70 13.54
CA GLU A 56 7.36 0.69 13.83
C GLU A 56 6.72 1.39 12.62
N GLN A 57 7.21 1.12 11.42
CA GLN A 57 6.65 1.66 10.17
C GLN A 57 5.34 0.95 9.79
N ARG A 58 5.21 -0.35 10.12
CA ARG A 58 3.98 -1.10 9.88
C ARG A 58 2.81 -0.56 10.70
N LYS A 59 3.03 -0.17 11.96
CA LYS A 59 1.98 0.39 12.83
C LYS A 59 1.32 1.65 12.27
N LEU A 60 2.06 2.45 11.49
CA LEU A 60 1.56 3.68 10.85
C LEU A 60 0.67 3.40 9.64
N LEU A 61 0.97 2.32 8.89
CA LEU A 61 0.30 2.00 7.62
C LEU A 61 -0.81 0.95 7.79
N ILE A 62 -0.68 0.07 8.79
CA ILE A 62 -1.63 -0.99 9.12
C ILE A 62 -1.95 -0.82 10.61
N PRO A 63 -2.82 0.14 10.99
CA PRO A 63 -3.17 0.36 12.39
C PRO A 63 -3.95 -0.82 12.99
N ILE A 64 -4.62 -1.61 12.16
CA ILE A 64 -5.39 -2.80 12.52
C ILE A 64 -5.09 -3.88 11.49
N ALA A 65 -4.84 -5.12 11.92
CA ALA A 65 -4.62 -6.23 11.01
C ALA A 65 -5.90 -6.54 10.22
N THR A 66 -5.94 -6.18 8.94
CA THR A 66 -7.01 -6.54 7.99
C THR A 66 -6.86 -7.96 7.43
N SER A 67 -5.94 -8.76 7.97
CA SER A 67 -5.87 -10.19 7.65
C SER A 67 -7.15 -10.83 8.18
N GLY A 68 -7.93 -11.44 7.28
CA GLY A 68 -9.26 -12.02 7.50
C GLY A 68 -9.33 -13.12 8.56
N ASN A 69 -9.06 -12.76 9.81
CA ASN A 69 -9.29 -13.60 10.97
C ASN A 69 -10.81 -13.71 11.17
N VAL A 70 -11.40 -14.73 10.54
CA VAL A 70 -12.76 -15.16 10.85
C VAL A 70 -12.73 -15.81 12.22
N VAL A 71 -13.03 -15.04 13.26
CA VAL A 71 -13.27 -15.58 14.59
C VAL A 71 -14.64 -16.26 14.56
N ILE A 72 -14.66 -17.58 14.41
CA ILE A 72 -15.87 -18.38 14.57
C ILE A 72 -16.01 -18.68 16.06
N PRO A 73 -16.99 -18.10 16.79
CA PRO A 73 -17.21 -18.44 18.18
C PRO A 73 -17.63 -19.91 18.27
N LYS A 74 -16.86 -20.73 18.99
CA LYS A 74 -17.34 -22.03 19.45
C LYS A 74 -18.50 -21.76 20.41
N LYS A 75 -19.69 -22.27 20.10
CA LYS A 75 -20.80 -22.32 21.06
C LYS A 75 -20.28 -22.97 22.34
N GLY A 76 -20.38 -22.22 23.45
CA GLY A 76 -19.98 -22.68 24.76
C GLY A 76 -20.61 -24.03 25.09
N ILE A 77 -19.81 -24.90 25.71
CA ILE A 77 -20.26 -26.08 26.43
C ILE A 77 -20.89 -25.60 27.73
#